data_AF-A0A133UJP2-F1
#
_entry.id   AF-A0A133UJP2-F1
#
_cell.length_a   1.000
_cell.length_b   1.000
_cell.length_c   1.000
_cell.angle_alpha   90.00
_cell.angle_beta   90.00
_cell.angle_gamma   90.00
#
_symmetry.space_group_name_H-M   'P 1'
#
loop_
_entity.id
_entity.type
_entity.pdbx_description
1 polymer ?
#
loop_
_entity_poly.entity_id
_entity_poly.type
_entity_poly.pdbx_seq_one_letter_code
_entity_poly.pdbx_strand_id
1 'polypeptide(L)'
;MGELKYSIQKHDASTLHYDLRLEKEGVLKSWAIPKGPSRDPSDKRLAIQTEDHPLDYAFFEGEIEEGQYGAGEVELWDKGSYDLIKWKENEIIIDIYGEKLAGEYVLIRFQPDENPKNWLFFKKK
;
A
#
# COMPACT_ATOMS: atom_id res chain seq x y z
N MET A 1 -16.45 10.40 3.14
CA MET A 1 -16.45 8.94 3.36
C MET A 1 -16.02 8.38 2.02
N GLY A 2 -14.89 7.67 1.96
CA GLY A 2 -14.27 7.30 0.68
C GLY A 2 -15.01 6.18 -0.04
N GLU A 3 -14.91 6.15 -1.37
CA GLU A 3 -15.63 5.17 -2.21
C GLU A 3 -14.91 3.82 -2.34
N LEU A 4 -13.59 3.77 -2.16
CA LEU A 4 -12.76 2.60 -2.46
C LEU A 4 -12.05 2.07 -1.21
N LYS A 5 -11.88 0.75 -1.08
CA LYS A 5 -11.17 0.16 0.06
C LYS A 5 -9.68 0.53 0.09
N TYR A 6 -9.21 0.80 1.29
CA TYR A 6 -7.80 1.03 1.61
C TYR A 6 -7.40 0.17 2.80
N SER A 7 -6.20 -0.40 2.73
CA SER A 7 -5.56 -0.99 3.91
C SER A 7 -4.04 -0.92 3.84
N ILE A 8 -3.44 -1.02 5.02
CA ILE A 8 -2.03 -1.33 5.21
C ILE A 8 -1.94 -2.53 6.14
N GLN A 9 -1.33 -3.60 5.66
CA GLN A 9 -1.00 -4.76 6.49
C GLN A 9 0.45 -4.69 6.93
N LYS A 10 0.73 -4.96 8.19
CA LYS A 10 2.08 -5.23 8.68
C LYS A 10 2.34 -6.71 8.47
N HIS A 11 3.41 -7.03 7.75
CA HIS A 11 3.71 -8.39 7.34
C HIS A 11 5.08 -8.79 7.87
N ASP A 12 5.08 -9.68 8.86
CA ASP A 12 6.29 -10.27 9.45
C ASP A 12 6.66 -11.56 8.71
N ALA A 13 7.16 -11.37 7.49
CA ALA A 13 7.68 -12.44 6.65
C ALA A 13 9.19 -12.65 6.91
N SER A 14 9.95 -13.06 5.89
CA SER A 14 11.42 -13.10 5.97
C SER A 14 12.06 -11.75 6.31
N THR A 15 11.37 -10.64 6.01
CA THR A 15 11.71 -9.30 6.47
C THR A 15 10.43 -8.56 6.78
N LEU A 16 10.38 -7.89 7.94
CA LEU A 16 9.26 -7.04 8.30
C LEU A 16 9.05 -5.94 7.26
N HIS A 17 7.85 -5.86 6.70
CA HIS A 17 7.43 -4.81 5.79
C HIS A 17 5.94 -4.50 5.96
N TYR A 18 5.45 -3.54 5.18
CA TYR A 18 4.06 -3.10 5.22
C TYR A 18 3.48 -3.12 3.81
N ASP A 19 2.37 -3.82 3.61
CA ASP A 19 1.69 -3.91 2.32
C ASP A 19 0.58 -2.87 2.22
N LEU A 20 0.78 -1.85 1.38
CA LEU A 20 -0.24 -0.90 0.99
C LEU A 20 -1.14 -1.53 -0.07
N ARG A 21 -2.46 -1.48 0.14
CA ARG A 21 -3.47 -2.00 -0.79
C ARG A 21 -4.53 -0.96 -1.09
N LEU A 22 -4.79 -0.78 -2.38
CA LEU A 22 -5.77 0.16 -2.91
C LEU A 22 -6.72 -0.58 -3.84
N GLU A 23 -8.01 -0.59 -3.51
CA GLU A 23 -9.02 -1.12 -4.42
C GLU A 23 -9.10 -0.29 -5.71
N LYS A 24 -8.98 -0.95 -6.85
CA LYS A 24 -9.19 -0.35 -8.18
C LYS A 24 -9.56 -1.44 -9.17
N GLU A 25 -10.60 -1.21 -9.98
CA GLU A 25 -11.00 -2.13 -11.06
C GLU A 25 -11.25 -3.57 -10.59
N GLY A 26 -11.81 -3.75 -9.39
CA GLY A 26 -12.18 -5.06 -8.87
C GLY A 26 -11.04 -5.86 -8.24
N VAL A 27 -9.85 -5.28 -8.09
CA VAL A 27 -8.67 -5.88 -7.44
C VAL A 27 -8.00 -4.91 -6.48
N LEU A 28 -7.11 -5.41 -5.63
CA LEU A 28 -6.23 -4.61 -4.78
C LEU A 28 -4.89 -4.41 -5.46
N LYS A 29 -4.66 -3.19 -5.95
CA LYS A 29 -3.34 -2.75 -6.40
C LYS A 29 -2.45 -2.61 -5.17
N SER A 30 -1.30 -3.27 -5.21
CA SER A 30 -0.51 -3.55 -4.01
C SER A 30 0.94 -3.08 -4.11
N TRP A 31 1.48 -2.60 -2.99
CA TRP A 31 2.88 -2.22 -2.84
C TRP A 31 3.43 -2.61 -1.48
N ALA A 32 4.60 -3.24 -1.46
CA ALA A 32 5.37 -3.46 -0.25
C ALA A 32 6.18 -2.19 0.12
N ILE A 33 6.08 -1.74 1.36
CA ILE A 33 6.76 -0.56 1.92
C ILE A 33 7.70 -1.04 3.04
N PRO A 34 9.00 -1.29 2.76
CA PRO A 34 9.90 -1.92 3.73
C PRO A 34 10.06 -1.16 5.05
N LYS A 35 9.99 0.18 5.00
CA LYS A 35 10.11 1.05 6.20
C LYS A 35 8.77 1.49 6.77
N GLY A 36 7.66 0.95 6.26
CA GLY A 36 6.31 1.40 6.59
C GLY A 36 5.96 2.79 6.06
N PRO A 37 4.67 3.17 6.13
CA PRO A 37 4.21 4.50 5.75
C PRO A 37 4.72 5.58 6.73
N SER A 38 4.67 6.85 6.32
CA SER A 38 4.92 7.98 7.22
C SER A 38 3.76 8.97 7.24
N ARG A 39 3.58 9.65 8.37
CA ARG A 39 2.66 10.77 8.53
C ARG A 39 3.35 12.12 8.32
N ASP A 40 4.68 12.15 8.25
CA ASP A 40 5.46 13.35 7.95
C ASP A 40 5.56 13.55 6.43
N PRO A 41 5.09 14.69 5.87
CA PRO A 41 5.22 15.01 4.45
C PRO A 41 6.67 15.13 3.93
N SER A 42 7.66 15.22 4.83
CA SER A 42 9.08 15.27 4.48
C SER A 42 9.66 13.89 4.20
N ASP A 43 9.02 12.83 4.71
CA ASP A 43 9.47 11.45 4.52
C ASP A 43 9.02 10.90 3.16
N LYS A 44 9.98 10.37 2.39
CA LYS A 44 9.70 9.58 1.19
C LYS A 44 10.01 8.12 1.43
N ARG A 45 9.00 7.26 1.32
CA ARG A 45 9.13 5.81 1.54
C ARG A 45 9.21 5.09 0.20
N LEU A 46 10.16 4.16 0.05
CA LEU A 46 10.15 3.23 -1.08
C LEU A 46 8.90 2.34 -0.98
N ALA A 47 8.16 2.24 -2.07
CA ALA A 47 7.00 1.37 -2.23
C ALA A 47 7.23 0.50 -3.48
N ILE A 48 7.34 -0.81 -3.32
CA ILE A 48 7.67 -1.75 -4.39
C ILE A 48 6.38 -2.39 -4.84
N GLN A 49 5.99 -2.19 -6.10
CA GLN A 49 4.77 -2.75 -6.65
C GLN A 49 4.81 -4.28 -6.64
N THR A 50 3.78 -4.89 -6.06
CA THR A 50 3.57 -6.34 -5.96
C THR A 50 2.39 -6.77 -6.83
N GLU A 51 2.08 -8.07 -6.81
CA GLU A 51 0.95 -8.61 -7.57
C GLU A 51 -0.39 -8.09 -7.04
N ASP A 52 -1.38 -8.08 -7.91
CA ASP A 52 -2.75 -7.74 -7.53
C ASP A 52 -3.31 -8.80 -6.59
N HIS A 53 -4.13 -8.38 -5.63
CA HIS A 53 -4.77 -9.29 -4.68
C HIS A 53 -6.30 -9.21 -4.77
N PRO A 54 -7.02 -10.26 -4.35
CA PRO A 54 -8.48 -10.25 -4.34
C PRO A 54 -9.02 -9.28 -3.28
N LEU A 55 -10.24 -8.75 -3.50
CA LEU A 55 -10.82 -7.68 -2.67
C LEU A 55 -11.16 -8.08 -1.22
N ASP A 56 -11.36 -9.37 -0.99
CA ASP A 56 -11.57 -9.95 0.34
C ASP A 56 -10.29 -9.89 1.19
N TYR A 57 -9.12 -9.91 0.54
CA TYR A 57 -7.83 -9.80 1.20
C TYR A 57 -7.56 -8.43 1.83
N ALA A 58 -8.34 -7.40 1.47
CA ALA A 58 -8.13 -6.02 1.94
C ALA A 58 -8.09 -5.92 3.46
N PHE A 59 -8.92 -6.72 4.13
CA PHE A 59 -9.05 -6.71 5.59
C PHE A 59 -8.73 -8.08 6.20
N PHE A 60 -7.86 -8.86 5.54
CA PHE A 60 -7.36 -10.11 6.08
C PHE A 60 -6.35 -9.86 7.20
N GLU A 61 -6.43 -10.68 8.25
CA GLU A 61 -5.45 -10.84 9.33
C GLU A 61 -5.27 -12.33 9.59
N GLY A 62 -4.04 -12.75 9.87
CA GLY A 62 -3.73 -14.14 10.16
C GLY A 62 -2.31 -14.53 9.81
N GLU A 63 -2.01 -15.81 9.96
CA GLU A 63 -0.71 -16.39 9.64
C GLU A 63 -0.78 -17.11 8.29
N ILE A 64 0.19 -16.83 7.43
CA ILE A 64 0.38 -17.56 6.17
C ILE A 64 1.39 -18.68 6.45
N GLU A 65 0.98 -19.92 6.18
CA GLU A 65 1.77 -21.12 6.45
C GLU A 65 3.17 -21.06 5.83
N GLU A 66 4.16 -21.58 6.57
CA GLU A 66 5.52 -21.73 6.06
C GLU A 66 5.58 -22.50 4.74
N GLY A 67 6.39 -22.01 3.80
CA GLY A 67 6.53 -22.60 2.46
C GLY A 67 5.54 -22.08 1.42
N GLN A 68 4.52 -21.30 1.82
CA GLN A 68 3.70 -20.52 0.90
C GLN A 68 4.39 -19.20 0.52
N TYR A 69 4.00 -18.62 -0.62
CA TYR A 69 4.46 -17.29 -1.00
C TYR A 69 3.88 -16.26 -0.02
N GLY A 70 4.76 -15.49 0.63
CA GLY A 70 4.35 -14.56 1.69
C GLY A 70 4.14 -15.23 3.05
N ALA A 71 4.79 -16.36 3.35
CA ALA A 71 4.76 -16.95 4.68
C ALA A 71 5.17 -15.94 5.76
N GLY A 72 4.40 -15.90 6.86
CA GLY A 72 4.56 -14.93 7.93
C GLY A 72 3.23 -14.48 8.54
N GLU A 73 3.33 -13.71 9.62
CA GLU A 73 2.17 -13.11 10.27
C GLU A 73 1.75 -11.82 9.54
N VAL A 74 0.45 -11.71 9.27
CA VAL A 74 -0.18 -10.56 8.63
C VAL A 74 -1.15 -9.91 9.63
N GLU A 75 -0.84 -8.70 10.05
CA GLU A 75 -1.69 -7.88 10.93
C GLU A 75 -2.26 -6.68 10.15
N LEU A 76 -3.52 -6.29 10.38
CA LEU A 76 -4.04 -5.04 9.82
C LEU A 76 -3.49 -3.86 10.60
N TRP A 77 -2.49 -3.21 10.02
CA TRP A 77 -1.90 -2.03 10.62
C TRP A 77 -2.80 -0.81 10.46
N ASP A 78 -3.42 -0.60 9.30
CA ASP A 78 -4.41 0.45 9.08
C ASP A 78 -5.47 -0.03 8.10
N LYS A 79 -6.66 0.53 8.20
CA LYS A 79 -7.80 0.18 7.34
C LYS A 79 -8.73 1.37 7.18
N GLY A 80 -9.45 1.37 6.07
CA GLY A 80 -10.49 2.35 5.84
C GLY A 80 -10.86 2.44 4.38
N SER A 81 -11.04 3.67 3.93
CA SER A 81 -11.41 3.99 2.55
C SER A 81 -10.50 5.07 1.98
N TYR A 82 -10.55 5.28 0.68
CA TYR A 82 -9.90 6.40 0.03
C TYR A 82 -10.74 6.94 -1.13
N ASP A 83 -10.51 8.19 -1.48
CA ASP A 83 -10.98 8.79 -2.73
C ASP A 83 -9.86 8.85 -3.75
N LEU A 84 -10.16 8.45 -4.98
CA LEU A 84 -9.20 8.54 -6.07
C LEU A 84 -9.16 9.95 -6.65
N ILE A 85 -8.05 10.67 -6.46
CA ILE A 85 -7.85 12.00 -7.05
C ILE A 85 -7.25 11.88 -8.45
N LYS A 86 -6.26 11.00 -8.64
CA LYS A 86 -5.54 10.83 -9.91
C LYS A 86 -4.92 9.44 -10.00
N TRP A 87 -5.09 8.77 -11.15
CA TRP A 87 -4.40 7.52 -11.46
C TRP A 87 -3.78 7.60 -12.86
N LYS A 88 -2.46 7.76 -12.95
CA LYS A 88 -1.69 7.72 -14.19
C LYS A 88 -0.59 6.67 -14.07
N GLU A 89 0.00 6.31 -15.20
CA GLU A 89 1.03 5.26 -15.30
C GLU A 89 2.17 5.41 -14.28
N ASN A 90 2.64 6.63 -14.02
CA ASN A 90 3.78 6.92 -13.15
C ASN A 90 3.43 7.81 -11.95
N GLU A 91 2.15 8.13 -11.74
CA GLU A 91 1.72 9.04 -10.69
C GLU A 91 0.29 8.73 -10.24
N ILE A 92 0.13 8.45 -8.95
CA ILE A 92 -1.17 8.20 -8.32
C ILE A 92 -1.30 9.15 -7.13
N ILE A 93 -2.46 9.80 -7.01
CA ILE A 93 -2.83 10.67 -5.89
C ILE A 93 -4.16 10.18 -5.34
N ILE A 94 -4.20 9.97 -4.03
CA ILE A 94 -5.36 9.48 -3.29
C ILE A 94 -5.58 10.31 -2.03
N ASP A 95 -6.82 10.46 -1.59
CA ASP A 95 -7.14 11.01 -0.27
C ASP A 95 -7.56 9.86 0.65
N ILE A 96 -6.77 9.61 1.70
CA ILE A 96 -6.95 8.46 2.59
C ILE A 96 -7.85 8.85 3.77
N TYR A 97 -8.81 7.98 4.07
CA TYR A 97 -9.66 8.00 5.27
C TYR A 97 -9.43 6.70 6.07
N GLY A 98 -8.23 6.58 6.64
CA GLY A 98 -7.84 5.48 7.52
C GLY A 98 -7.94 5.84 9.00
N GLU A 99 -7.68 4.86 9.86
CA GLU A 99 -7.62 5.03 11.32
C GLU A 99 -6.29 5.69 11.73
N LYS A 100 -5.20 5.41 11.01
CA LYS A 100 -3.85 5.95 11.31
C LYS A 100 -3.38 6.97 10.28
N LEU A 101 -3.56 6.69 8.99
CA LEU A 101 -3.26 7.61 7.90
C LEU A 101 -4.52 8.36 7.47
N ALA A 102 -4.37 9.66 7.25
CA ALA A 102 -5.45 10.51 6.75
C ALA A 102 -4.91 11.66 5.89
N GLY A 103 -5.68 12.07 4.89
CA GLY A 103 -5.36 13.15 3.96
C GLY A 103 -4.72 12.66 2.66
N GLU A 104 -4.26 13.59 1.83
CA GLU A 104 -3.71 13.27 0.51
C GLU A 104 -2.33 12.59 0.58
N TYR A 105 -2.21 11.47 -0.11
CA TYR A 105 -0.97 10.72 -0.32
C TYR A 105 -0.67 10.54 -1.80
N VAL A 106 0.61 10.41 -2.11
CA VAL A 106 1.13 10.34 -3.48
C VAL A 106 2.01 9.12 -3.64
N LEU A 107 1.82 8.40 -4.75
CA LEU A 107 2.75 7.42 -5.30
C LEU A 107 3.35 7.95 -6.60
N ILE A 108 4.68 8.04 -6.70
CA ILE A 108 5.39 8.38 -7.94
C ILE A 108 6.35 7.26 -8.31
N ARG A 109 6.32 6.78 -9.55
CA ARG A 109 7.27 5.75 -10.02
C ARG A 109 8.67 6.34 -10.13
N PHE A 110 9.67 5.63 -9.63
CA PHE A 110 11.06 6.07 -9.53
C PHE A 110 11.98 5.17 -10.34
N GLN A 111 12.84 5.78 -11.18
CA GLN A 111 13.74 5.08 -12.11
C GLN A 111 13.05 3.97 -12.93
N PRO A 112 11.97 4.28 -13.67
CA PRO A 112 11.15 3.27 -14.33
C PRO A 112 11.93 2.42 -15.35
N ASP A 113 12.98 2.95 -15.97
CA ASP A 113 13.81 2.24 -16.93
C ASP A 113 14.73 1.18 -16.27
N GLU A 114 15.13 1.40 -15.02
CA GLU A 114 16.03 0.52 -14.27
C GLU A 114 15.25 -0.41 -13.32
N ASN A 115 14.21 0.13 -12.68
CA ASN A 115 13.41 -0.53 -11.66
C ASN A 115 11.92 -0.18 -11.83
N PRO A 116 11.23 -0.76 -12.83
CA PRO A 116 9.85 -0.39 -13.18
C PRO A 116 8.83 -0.60 -12.05
N LYS A 117 9.18 -1.40 -11.04
CA LYS A 117 8.34 -1.68 -9.87
C LYS A 117 8.52 -0.69 -8.73
N ASN A 118 9.54 0.18 -8.76
CA ASN A 118 9.84 1.06 -7.64
C ASN A 118 9.00 2.34 -7.70
N TRP A 119 8.36 2.65 -6.58
CA TRP A 119 7.60 3.87 -6.35
C TRP A 119 8.08 4.56 -5.09
N LEU A 120 7.77 5.85 -4.98
CA LEU A 120 7.89 6.62 -3.74
C LEU A 120 6.49 6.92 -3.22
N PHE A 121 6.23 6.52 -1.98
CA PHE A 121 5.02 6.82 -1.23
C PHE A 121 5.29 7.91 -0.18
N PHE A 122 4.51 8.97 -0.19
CA PHE A 122 4.64 10.07 0.78
C PHE A 122 3.34 10.85 0.95
N LYS A 123 3.21 11.52 2.10
CA LYS A 123 2.09 12.42 2.38
C LYS A 123 2.27 13.72 1.61
N LYS A 124 1.22 14.22 0.96
CA LYS A 124 1.22 15.53 0.31
C LYS A 124 1.18 16.63 1.38
N LYS A 125 1.93 17.71 1.16
CA LYS A 125 1.96 18.87 2.04
C LYS A 125 0.63 19.62 2.04
#